data_AF-A0AA86NG14-F1
#
_entry.id   AF-A0AA86NG14-F1
#
_cell.length_a   1.000
_cell.length_b   1.000
_cell.length_c   1.000
_cell.angle_alpha   90.00
_cell.angle_beta   90.00
_cell.angle_gamma   90.00
#
_symmetry.space_group_name_H-M   'P 1'
#
loop_
_entity.id
_entity.type
_entity.pdbx_description
1 polymer ?
#
loop_
_entity_poly.entity_id
_entity_poly.type
_entity_poly.pdbx_seq_one_letter_code
_entity_poly.pdbx_strand_id
1 'polypeptide(L)'
;MINNQDYISTWQKQLQNGVLEISEDISDLKSLSQVGNITSLTVVKAKQLSLAGIEELQYLKILDVQNCGVSSLAPFAGENQNYVIEELYLQNNFITELKPLERVMTVKRLNLQNNQLNESTNLYFICNMENLQELKLNGNKMIQDEDFEYRLLYATPQNIEFVSYTTDNNDFNVIKDKQEGIKGSLSPFEAWLLKLEIDKMEAENKKTEDEIKRLQKENEDLDAEETALVKGIAEIAEMVKTTFVDEEQIQ
;
A
#
# COMPACT_ATOMS: atom_id res chain seq x y z
N MET A 1 -26.71 -24.04 4.01
CA MET A 1 -25.44 -24.03 3.25
C MET A 1 -25.25 -25.44 2.73
N ILE A 2 -24.97 -25.58 1.44
CA ILE A 2 -24.80 -26.89 0.82
C ILE A 2 -23.35 -27.34 1.05
N ASN A 3 -23.13 -28.62 1.32
CA ASN A 3 -21.79 -29.15 1.53
C ASN A 3 -21.13 -29.43 0.17
N ASN A 4 -19.98 -28.81 -0.10
CA ASN A 4 -19.21 -29.03 -1.33
C ASN A 4 -18.90 -30.51 -1.59
N GLN A 5 -18.77 -31.33 -0.53
CA GLN A 5 -18.48 -32.77 -0.64
C GLN A 5 -19.51 -33.54 -1.48
N ASP A 6 -20.77 -33.09 -1.47
CA ASP A 6 -21.85 -33.77 -2.19
C ASP A 6 -21.72 -33.61 -3.72
N TYR A 7 -20.98 -32.59 -4.18
CA TYR A 7 -20.83 -32.26 -5.59
C TYR A 7 -19.50 -32.67 -6.20
N ILE A 8 -18.53 -33.16 -5.42
CA ILE A 8 -17.19 -33.51 -5.94
C ILE A 8 -17.28 -34.45 -7.14
N SER A 9 -18.06 -35.53 -7.04
CA SER A 9 -18.19 -36.50 -8.13
C SER A 9 -18.86 -35.91 -9.39
N THR A 10 -19.68 -34.88 -9.22
CA THR A 10 -20.31 -34.14 -10.32
C THR A 10 -19.30 -33.20 -10.96
N TRP A 11 -18.61 -32.40 -10.15
CA TRP A 11 -17.57 -31.47 -10.61
C TRP A 11 -16.41 -32.21 -11.29
N GLN A 12 -16.03 -33.40 -10.82
CA GLN A 12 -15.02 -34.25 -11.47
C GLN A 12 -15.41 -34.64 -12.90
N LYS A 13 -16.71 -34.83 -13.18
CA LYS A 13 -17.21 -35.14 -14.53
C LYS A 13 -17.33 -33.89 -15.40
N GLN A 14 -17.55 -32.72 -14.77
CA GLN A 14 -17.66 -31.44 -15.46
C GLN A 14 -16.28 -30.82 -15.75
N LEU A 15 -15.25 -31.16 -14.97
CA LEU A 15 -13.89 -30.71 -15.18
C LEU A 15 -13.38 -31.19 -16.54
N GLN A 16 -13.18 -30.25 -17.47
CA GLN A 16 -12.66 -30.53 -18.80
C GLN A 16 -11.46 -29.63 -19.10
N ASN A 17 -10.31 -30.23 -19.38
CA ASN A 17 -9.06 -29.51 -19.67
C ASN A 17 -8.69 -28.45 -18.61
N GLY A 18 -9.00 -28.73 -17.35
CA GLY A 18 -8.76 -27.81 -16.22
C GLY A 18 -9.81 -26.70 -16.07
N VAL A 19 -10.83 -26.64 -16.93
CA VAL A 19 -11.94 -25.70 -16.83
C VAL A 19 -13.08 -26.32 -16.02
N LEU A 20 -13.52 -25.61 -14.99
CA LEU A 20 -14.65 -25.98 -14.15
C LEU A 20 -15.63 -24.80 -14.02
N GLU A 21 -16.90 -25.05 -14.33
CA GLU A 21 -17.99 -24.12 -14.08
C GLU A 21 -18.90 -24.69 -12.99
N ILE A 22 -19.09 -23.92 -11.92
CA ILE A 22 -19.95 -24.27 -10.78
C ILE A 22 -21.23 -23.43 -10.88
N SER A 23 -22.34 -24.13 -11.01
CA SER A 23 -23.68 -23.56 -11.13
C SER A 23 -24.51 -23.72 -9.85
N GLU A 24 -23.91 -24.28 -8.80
CA GLU A 24 -24.50 -24.50 -7.49
C GLU A 24 -24.27 -23.30 -6.54
N ASP A 25 -25.14 -23.15 -5.54
CA ASP A 25 -25.00 -22.13 -4.48
C ASP A 25 -24.01 -22.64 -3.40
N ILE A 26 -22.72 -22.52 -3.71
CA ILE A 26 -21.62 -22.89 -2.79
C ILE A 26 -21.25 -21.71 -1.88
N SER A 27 -20.78 -22.02 -0.66
CA SER A 27 -20.37 -21.01 0.32
C SER A 27 -18.88 -20.73 0.33
N ASP A 28 -18.05 -21.67 -0.12
CA ASP A 28 -16.60 -21.56 -0.13
C ASP A 28 -15.97 -22.44 -1.21
N LEU A 29 -14.66 -22.30 -1.42
CA LEU A 29 -13.89 -23.06 -2.41
C LEU A 29 -13.20 -24.28 -1.81
N LYS A 30 -13.48 -24.63 -0.55
CA LYS A 30 -12.84 -25.78 0.10
C LYS A 30 -13.25 -27.06 -0.60
N SER A 31 -12.36 -28.04 -0.60
CA SER A 31 -12.52 -29.33 -1.27
C SER A 31 -12.46 -29.28 -2.80
N LEU A 32 -12.36 -28.11 -3.45
CA LEU A 32 -12.18 -28.04 -4.91
C LEU A 32 -10.84 -28.65 -5.35
N SER A 33 -9.84 -28.67 -4.47
CA SER A 33 -8.59 -29.43 -4.65
C SER A 33 -8.81 -30.94 -4.89
N GLN A 34 -9.94 -31.50 -4.43
CA GLN A 34 -10.31 -32.91 -4.62
C GLN A 34 -10.97 -33.18 -5.97
N VAL A 35 -11.40 -32.13 -6.68
CA VAL A 35 -12.00 -32.25 -8.02
C VAL A 35 -10.92 -32.53 -9.07
N GLY A 36 -9.74 -31.93 -8.92
CA GLY A 36 -8.60 -32.14 -9.81
C GLY A 36 -7.81 -30.84 -10.04
N ASN A 37 -6.98 -30.84 -11.08
CA ASN A 37 -6.18 -29.69 -11.45
C ASN A 37 -7.04 -28.66 -12.19
N ILE A 38 -7.57 -27.69 -11.45
CA ILE A 38 -8.37 -26.59 -11.98
C ILE A 38 -7.43 -25.45 -12.41
N THR A 39 -7.53 -25.05 -13.68
CA THR A 39 -6.81 -23.91 -14.27
C THR A 39 -7.73 -22.72 -14.52
N SER A 40 -9.02 -22.97 -14.75
CA SER A 40 -10.04 -21.94 -14.89
C SER A 40 -11.27 -22.32 -14.07
N LEU A 41 -11.69 -21.44 -13.16
CA LEU A 41 -12.85 -21.62 -12.31
C LEU A 41 -13.85 -20.50 -12.53
N THR A 42 -15.08 -20.86 -12.88
CA THR A 42 -16.22 -19.95 -12.94
C THR A 42 -17.27 -20.37 -11.91
N VAL A 43 -17.75 -19.44 -11.09
CA VAL A 43 -18.87 -19.65 -10.17
C VAL A 43 -19.97 -18.65 -10.52
N VAL A 44 -21.19 -19.14 -10.78
CA VAL A 44 -22.27 -18.31 -11.36
C VAL A 44 -23.38 -17.97 -10.36
N LYS A 45 -23.74 -18.89 -9.46
CA LYS A 45 -24.96 -18.78 -8.64
C LYS A 45 -24.73 -18.66 -7.13
N ALA A 46 -23.49 -18.55 -6.69
CA ALA A 46 -23.20 -18.37 -5.28
C ALA A 46 -23.74 -17.01 -4.81
N LYS A 47 -24.53 -16.98 -3.74
CA LYS A 47 -25.07 -15.70 -3.23
C LYS A 47 -24.11 -14.96 -2.32
N GLN A 48 -23.26 -15.71 -1.63
CA GLN A 48 -22.26 -15.21 -0.70
C GLN A 48 -21.09 -16.18 -0.66
N LEU A 49 -20.16 -15.98 -1.58
CA LEU A 49 -18.99 -16.84 -1.73
C LEU A 49 -17.83 -16.33 -0.88
N SER A 50 -17.31 -17.19 -0.02
CA SER A 50 -15.98 -17.03 0.57
C SER A 50 -14.93 -17.63 -0.37
N LEU A 51 -13.81 -16.93 -0.57
CA LEU A 51 -12.69 -17.48 -1.35
C LEU A 51 -11.83 -18.47 -0.57
N ALA A 52 -12.22 -18.84 0.65
CA ALA A 52 -11.46 -19.80 1.47
C ALA A 52 -11.30 -21.14 0.73
N GLY A 53 -10.08 -21.66 0.68
CA GLY A 53 -9.70 -22.84 -0.10
C GLY A 53 -9.04 -22.52 -1.44
N ILE A 54 -9.01 -21.25 -1.86
CA ILE A 54 -8.29 -20.84 -3.08
C ILE A 54 -6.79 -21.12 -3.00
N GLU A 55 -6.22 -21.08 -1.80
CA GLU A 55 -4.84 -21.44 -1.49
C GLU A 55 -4.48 -22.89 -1.83
N GLU A 56 -5.48 -23.77 -1.98
CA GLU A 56 -5.28 -25.17 -2.39
C GLU A 56 -5.25 -25.33 -3.93
N LEU A 57 -5.67 -24.31 -4.68
CA LEU A 57 -5.81 -24.36 -6.15
C LEU A 57 -4.53 -23.87 -6.86
N GLN A 58 -3.44 -24.64 -6.72
CA GLN A 58 -2.09 -24.27 -7.15
C GLN A 58 -1.91 -23.98 -8.65
N TYR A 59 -2.83 -24.45 -9.50
CA TYR A 59 -2.78 -24.28 -10.96
C TYR A 59 -3.77 -23.25 -11.48
N LEU A 60 -4.52 -22.58 -10.60
CA LEU A 60 -5.57 -21.65 -10.98
C LEU A 60 -4.98 -20.42 -11.66
N LYS A 61 -5.37 -20.20 -12.90
CA LYS A 61 -4.97 -19.06 -13.73
C LYS A 61 -6.11 -18.06 -13.91
N ILE A 62 -7.34 -18.55 -14.00
CA ILE A 62 -8.52 -17.73 -14.24
C ILE A 62 -9.53 -18.00 -13.14
N LEU A 63 -9.95 -16.94 -12.45
CA LEU A 63 -11.06 -16.98 -11.50
C LEU A 63 -12.13 -16.00 -11.94
N ASP A 64 -13.33 -16.52 -12.24
CA ASP A 64 -14.52 -15.73 -12.47
C ASP A 64 -15.56 -16.02 -11.39
N VAL A 65 -15.75 -15.05 -10.50
CA VAL A 65 -16.72 -15.08 -9.39
C VAL A 65 -17.55 -13.80 -9.39
N GLN A 66 -17.90 -13.33 -10.59
CA GLN A 66 -18.79 -12.19 -10.74
C GLN A 66 -20.16 -12.44 -10.09
N ASN A 67 -20.75 -11.39 -9.51
CA ASN A 67 -22.08 -11.45 -8.88
C ASN A 67 -22.21 -12.55 -7.79
N CYS A 68 -21.12 -12.91 -7.11
CA CYS A 68 -21.10 -14.00 -6.13
C CYS A 68 -21.21 -13.53 -4.66
N GLY A 69 -21.41 -12.24 -4.41
CA GLY A 69 -21.46 -11.68 -3.06
C GLY A 69 -20.14 -11.78 -2.29
N VAL A 70 -19.01 -11.85 -2.99
CA VAL A 70 -17.67 -11.86 -2.40
C VAL A 70 -17.44 -10.53 -1.69
N SER A 71 -17.10 -10.57 -0.41
CA SER A 71 -16.85 -9.36 0.40
C SER A 71 -15.42 -9.26 0.92
N SER A 72 -14.68 -10.37 0.93
CA SER A 72 -13.33 -10.44 1.46
C SER A 72 -12.40 -11.19 0.53
N LEU A 73 -11.23 -10.59 0.30
CA LEU A 73 -10.11 -11.17 -0.43
C LEU A 73 -9.07 -11.80 0.51
N ALA A 74 -9.33 -11.84 1.82
CA ALA A 74 -8.38 -12.33 2.84
C ALA A 74 -7.68 -13.66 2.52
N PRO A 75 -8.32 -14.65 1.85
CA PRO A 75 -7.63 -15.88 1.45
C PRO A 75 -6.42 -15.68 0.53
N PHE A 76 -6.28 -14.54 -0.15
CA PHE A 76 -5.08 -14.18 -0.93
C PHE A 76 -3.91 -13.65 -0.10
N ALA A 77 -4.12 -13.30 1.18
CA ALA A 77 -3.10 -12.67 2.03
C ALA A 77 -2.01 -13.66 2.52
N GLY A 78 -2.03 -14.92 2.12
CA GLY A 78 -1.10 -15.95 2.59
C GLY A 78 0.34 -15.68 2.17
N GLU A 79 1.23 -15.43 3.15
CA GLU A 79 2.62 -15.03 2.89
C GLU A 79 3.48 -16.10 2.18
N ASN A 80 3.09 -17.37 2.27
CA ASN A 80 3.80 -18.51 1.68
C ASN A 80 3.12 -19.05 0.40
N GLN A 81 2.14 -18.34 -0.13
CA GLN A 81 1.41 -18.77 -1.31
C GLN A 81 2.00 -18.15 -2.58
N ASN A 82 2.17 -18.98 -3.62
CA ASN A 82 2.57 -18.53 -4.93
C ASN A 82 1.40 -18.68 -5.89
N TYR A 83 0.54 -17.65 -5.93
CA TYR A 83 -0.59 -17.63 -6.85
C TYR A 83 -0.08 -17.42 -8.27
N VAL A 84 -0.53 -18.25 -9.20
CA VAL A 84 -0.24 -18.16 -10.64
C VAL A 84 -1.42 -17.58 -11.43
N ILE A 85 -2.26 -16.81 -10.74
CA ILE A 85 -3.49 -16.26 -11.30
C ILE A 85 -3.14 -15.15 -12.28
N GLU A 86 -3.63 -15.28 -13.50
CA GLU A 86 -3.46 -14.33 -14.60
C GLU A 86 -4.72 -13.45 -14.77
N GLU A 87 -5.90 -13.95 -14.38
CA GLU A 87 -7.19 -13.27 -14.63
C GLU A 87 -8.11 -13.38 -13.41
N LEU A 88 -8.54 -12.22 -12.92
CA LEU A 88 -9.45 -12.08 -11.79
C LEU A 88 -10.68 -11.27 -12.22
N TYR A 89 -11.82 -11.95 -12.31
CA TYR A 89 -13.12 -11.34 -12.57
C TYR A 89 -13.95 -11.30 -11.29
N LEU A 90 -14.00 -10.12 -10.67
CA LEU A 90 -14.59 -9.85 -9.36
C LEU A 90 -15.72 -8.82 -9.44
N GLN A 91 -16.26 -8.53 -10.62
CA GLN A 91 -17.29 -7.51 -10.80
C GLN A 91 -18.61 -7.83 -10.08
N ASN A 92 -19.31 -6.77 -9.65
CA ASN A 92 -20.59 -6.84 -8.94
C ASN A 92 -20.50 -7.65 -7.64
N ASN A 93 -19.53 -7.32 -6.80
CA ASN A 93 -19.31 -7.92 -5.49
C ASN A 93 -19.29 -6.82 -4.42
N PHE A 94 -18.90 -7.17 -3.19
CA PHE A 94 -18.89 -6.27 -2.03
C PHE A 94 -17.48 -6.07 -1.48
N ILE A 95 -16.46 -6.09 -2.34
CA ILE A 95 -15.06 -5.96 -1.93
C ILE A 95 -14.79 -4.52 -1.49
N THR A 96 -14.22 -4.36 -0.31
CA THR A 96 -13.91 -3.04 0.28
C THR A 96 -12.42 -2.71 0.32
N GLU A 97 -11.54 -3.72 0.21
CA GLU A 97 -10.09 -3.54 0.28
C GLU A 97 -9.32 -4.45 -0.68
N LEU A 98 -8.16 -3.98 -1.14
CA LEU A 98 -7.27 -4.71 -2.06
C LEU A 98 -5.98 -5.23 -1.42
N LYS A 99 -5.74 -4.92 -0.14
CA LYS A 99 -4.52 -5.35 0.59
C LYS A 99 -4.17 -6.84 0.42
N PRO A 100 -5.13 -7.78 0.48
CA PRO A 100 -4.82 -9.19 0.27
C PRO A 100 -4.25 -9.53 -1.11
N LEU A 101 -4.41 -8.68 -2.12
CA LEU A 101 -3.88 -8.89 -3.46
C LEU A 101 -2.42 -8.44 -3.64
N GLU A 102 -1.79 -7.85 -2.62
CA GLU A 102 -0.43 -7.28 -2.68
C GLU A 102 0.63 -8.25 -3.21
N ARG A 103 0.42 -9.57 -3.02
CA ARG A 103 1.33 -10.63 -3.45
C ARG A 103 0.89 -11.37 -4.72
N VAL A 104 -0.27 -11.05 -5.28
CA VAL A 104 -0.80 -11.71 -6.49
C VAL A 104 -0.27 -10.99 -7.75
N MET A 105 1.05 -10.97 -7.91
CA MET A 105 1.77 -10.14 -8.89
C MET A 105 1.64 -10.63 -10.34
N THR A 106 1.12 -11.84 -10.54
CA THR A 106 1.00 -12.49 -11.86
C THR A 106 -0.22 -12.03 -12.68
N VAL A 107 -1.11 -11.23 -12.08
CA VAL A 107 -2.38 -10.83 -12.70
C VAL A 107 -2.12 -9.93 -13.91
N LYS A 108 -2.78 -10.29 -15.01
CA LYS A 108 -2.80 -9.55 -16.28
C LYS A 108 -4.13 -8.84 -16.49
N ARG A 109 -5.24 -9.44 -16.02
CA ARG A 109 -6.58 -8.85 -16.11
C ARG A 109 -7.24 -8.81 -14.75
N LEU A 110 -7.61 -7.63 -14.30
CA LEU A 110 -8.27 -7.40 -13.02
C LEU A 110 -9.55 -6.60 -13.24
N ASN A 111 -10.69 -7.25 -13.04
CA ASN A 111 -12.00 -6.62 -13.11
C ASN A 111 -12.60 -6.48 -11.71
N LEU A 112 -12.67 -5.24 -11.21
CA LEU A 112 -13.24 -4.87 -9.91
C LEU A 112 -14.48 -3.98 -10.05
N GLN A 113 -15.13 -3.96 -11.22
CA GLN A 113 -16.30 -3.13 -11.47
C GLN A 113 -17.39 -3.32 -10.43
N ASN A 114 -18.08 -2.24 -10.04
CA ASN A 114 -19.22 -2.27 -9.13
C ASN A 114 -18.91 -3.03 -7.82
N ASN A 115 -17.85 -2.61 -7.14
CA ASN A 115 -17.51 -3.06 -5.79
C ASN A 115 -17.66 -1.90 -4.79
N GLN A 116 -17.16 -2.07 -3.57
CA GLN A 116 -17.27 -1.10 -2.47
C GLN A 116 -15.90 -0.54 -2.08
N LEU A 117 -14.98 -0.39 -3.04
CA LEU A 117 -13.71 0.28 -2.81
C LEU A 117 -13.96 1.77 -2.57
N ASN A 118 -13.79 2.20 -1.32
CA ASN A 118 -14.17 3.54 -0.88
C ASN A 118 -13.02 4.55 -0.93
N GLU A 119 -11.78 4.09 -0.86
CA GLU A 119 -10.58 4.93 -0.80
C GLU A 119 -9.58 4.49 -1.86
N SER A 120 -9.06 5.45 -2.61
CA SER A 120 -8.09 5.28 -3.70
C SER A 120 -6.71 4.85 -3.19
N THR A 121 -6.45 4.94 -1.88
CA THR A 121 -5.31 4.34 -1.18
C THR A 121 -5.20 2.82 -1.44
N ASN A 122 -6.31 2.13 -1.72
CA ASN A 122 -6.32 0.72 -2.07
C ASN A 122 -5.49 0.38 -3.32
N LEU A 123 -5.35 1.32 -4.25
CA LEU A 123 -4.58 1.12 -5.48
C LEU A 123 -3.09 0.89 -5.20
N TYR A 124 -2.57 1.31 -4.04
CA TYR A 124 -1.20 1.02 -3.62
C TYR A 124 -0.92 -0.49 -3.59
N PHE A 125 -1.90 -1.30 -3.20
CA PHE A 125 -1.70 -2.75 -3.07
C PHE A 125 -1.65 -3.50 -4.40
N ILE A 126 -1.86 -2.83 -5.53
CA ILE A 126 -1.76 -3.45 -6.86
C ILE A 126 -0.62 -2.87 -7.71
N CYS A 127 0.20 -1.95 -7.16
CA CYS A 127 1.29 -1.31 -7.91
C CYS A 127 2.40 -2.28 -8.35
N ASN A 128 2.55 -3.42 -7.67
CA ASN A 128 3.54 -4.44 -7.99
C ASN A 128 3.06 -5.44 -9.07
N MET A 129 1.86 -5.27 -9.62
CA MET A 129 1.35 -6.10 -10.71
C MET A 129 1.95 -5.67 -12.05
N GLU A 130 3.25 -5.93 -12.26
CA GLU A 130 4.01 -5.49 -13.45
C GLU A 130 3.46 -6.05 -14.77
N ASN A 131 2.69 -7.13 -14.72
CA ASN A 131 2.09 -7.77 -15.89
C ASN A 131 0.65 -7.32 -16.17
N LEU A 132 0.12 -6.34 -15.41
CA LEU A 132 -1.26 -5.89 -15.53
C LEU A 132 -1.48 -5.18 -16.87
N GLN A 133 -2.34 -5.76 -17.70
CA GLN A 133 -2.72 -5.24 -19.03
C GLN A 133 -4.12 -4.63 -19.02
N GLU A 134 -5.03 -5.15 -18.20
CA GLU A 134 -6.42 -4.69 -18.14
C GLU A 134 -6.85 -4.43 -16.70
N LEU A 135 -7.32 -3.21 -16.42
CA LEU A 135 -7.85 -2.82 -15.11
C LEU A 135 -9.22 -2.16 -15.24
N LYS A 136 -10.23 -2.70 -14.57
CA LYS A 136 -11.59 -2.11 -14.54
C LYS A 136 -12.01 -1.80 -13.11
N LEU A 137 -12.40 -0.55 -12.87
CA LEU A 137 -12.69 0.03 -11.56
C LEU A 137 -14.01 0.81 -11.51
N ASN A 138 -14.71 1.02 -12.63
CA ASN A 138 -15.95 1.80 -12.65
C ASN A 138 -16.98 1.26 -11.66
N GLY A 139 -17.78 2.16 -11.08
CA GLY A 139 -18.78 1.81 -10.06
C GLY A 139 -18.21 1.59 -8.65
N ASN A 140 -16.94 1.94 -8.41
CA ASN A 140 -16.38 2.05 -7.06
C ASN A 140 -16.39 3.51 -6.59
N LYS A 141 -16.59 3.73 -5.29
CA LYS A 141 -16.67 5.08 -4.71
C LYS A 141 -15.34 5.82 -4.73
N MET A 142 -14.21 5.10 -4.65
CA MET A 142 -12.86 5.67 -4.65
C MET A 142 -12.51 6.51 -5.87
N ILE A 143 -13.26 6.38 -6.97
CA ILE A 143 -13.08 7.18 -8.19
C ILE A 143 -13.37 8.67 -7.93
N GLN A 144 -14.11 8.98 -6.86
CA GLN A 144 -14.45 10.36 -6.46
C GLN A 144 -13.34 11.03 -5.64
N ASP A 145 -12.28 10.31 -5.27
CA ASP A 145 -11.17 10.88 -4.51
C ASP A 145 -10.42 11.91 -5.37
N GLU A 146 -10.04 13.03 -4.75
CA GLU A 146 -9.31 14.12 -5.43
C GLU A 146 -8.02 13.63 -6.09
N ASP A 147 -7.30 12.71 -5.43
CA ASP A 147 -6.04 12.15 -5.90
C ASP A 147 -6.19 10.86 -6.73
N PHE A 148 -7.42 10.44 -7.07
CA PHE A 148 -7.69 9.13 -7.66
C PHE A 148 -6.82 8.87 -8.91
N GLU A 149 -6.83 9.79 -9.87
CA GLU A 149 -6.11 9.62 -11.13
C GLU A 149 -4.60 9.54 -10.94
N TYR A 150 -4.05 10.24 -9.94
CA TYR A 150 -2.62 10.19 -9.60
C TYR A 150 -2.23 8.84 -9.00
N ARG A 151 -3.07 8.31 -8.11
CA ARG A 151 -2.87 6.98 -7.51
C ARG A 151 -3.05 5.87 -8.53
N LEU A 152 -4.01 6.03 -9.44
CA LEU A 152 -4.21 5.12 -10.56
C LEU A 152 -3.00 5.09 -11.48
N LEU A 153 -2.48 6.27 -11.85
CA LEU A 153 -1.28 6.39 -12.69
C LEU A 153 -0.07 5.67 -12.08
N TYR A 154 0.09 5.77 -10.75
CA TYR A 154 1.14 5.06 -10.02
C TYR A 154 0.92 3.54 -9.97
N ALA A 155 -0.32 3.10 -9.77
CA ALA A 155 -0.66 1.69 -9.68
C ALA A 155 -0.65 0.96 -11.03
N THR A 156 -0.83 1.70 -12.14
CA THR A 156 -0.85 1.12 -13.49
C THR A 156 0.56 0.99 -14.08
N PRO A 157 0.97 -0.20 -14.52
CA PRO A 157 2.27 -0.38 -15.16
C PRO A 157 2.28 0.19 -16.60
N GLN A 158 3.47 0.26 -17.20
CA GLN A 158 3.67 0.84 -18.53
C GLN A 158 3.04 0.02 -19.66
N ASN A 159 2.96 -1.30 -19.48
CA ASN A 159 2.33 -2.26 -20.39
C ASN A 159 0.81 -2.34 -20.24
N ILE A 160 0.17 -1.44 -19.48
CA ILE A 160 -1.29 -1.36 -19.44
C ILE A 160 -1.83 -1.10 -20.86
N GLU A 161 -2.84 -1.88 -21.24
CA GLU A 161 -3.50 -1.88 -22.56
C GLU A 161 -4.96 -1.41 -22.47
N PHE A 162 -5.56 -1.51 -21.29
CA PHE A 162 -6.94 -1.06 -21.06
C PHE A 162 -7.15 -0.64 -19.61
N VAL A 163 -7.80 0.50 -19.43
CA VAL A 163 -8.27 0.99 -18.13
C VAL A 163 -9.68 1.51 -18.29
N SER A 164 -10.57 1.20 -17.33
CA SER A 164 -11.90 1.80 -17.24
C SER A 164 -12.27 2.12 -15.80
N TYR A 165 -12.60 3.37 -15.52
CA TYR A 165 -13.05 3.89 -14.22
C TYR A 165 -14.21 4.90 -14.35
N THR A 166 -14.44 5.49 -15.53
CA THR A 166 -15.62 6.29 -15.84
C THR A 166 -16.61 5.51 -16.71
N THR A 167 -17.74 6.14 -17.04
CA THR A 167 -18.70 5.62 -18.04
C THR A 167 -18.25 5.87 -19.47
N ASP A 168 -17.19 6.64 -19.66
CA ASP A 168 -16.77 7.12 -20.96
C ASP A 168 -15.59 6.26 -21.44
N ASN A 169 -15.60 5.86 -22.70
CA ASN A 169 -14.59 4.94 -23.25
C ASN A 169 -13.21 5.59 -23.48
N ASN A 170 -12.87 6.68 -22.78
CA ASN A 170 -11.64 7.44 -22.98
C ASN A 170 -10.60 7.29 -21.85
N ASP A 171 -10.94 6.59 -20.78
CA ASP A 171 -10.10 6.43 -19.58
C ASP A 171 -8.68 5.96 -19.91
N PHE A 172 -8.56 4.98 -20.81
CA PHE A 172 -7.26 4.45 -21.24
C PHE A 172 -6.38 5.52 -21.90
N ASN A 173 -6.94 6.33 -22.79
CA ASN A 173 -6.19 7.39 -23.48
C ASN A 173 -5.74 8.46 -22.48
N VAL A 174 -6.60 8.84 -21.52
CA VAL A 174 -6.24 9.80 -20.46
C VAL A 174 -5.04 9.32 -19.65
N ILE A 175 -5.01 8.03 -19.29
CA ILE A 175 -3.88 7.45 -18.56
C ILE A 175 -2.63 7.39 -19.44
N LYS A 176 -2.75 7.00 -20.71
CA LYS A 176 -1.62 6.96 -21.64
C LYS A 176 -1.01 8.34 -21.88
N ASP A 177 -1.83 9.36 -22.15
CA ASP A 177 -1.36 10.73 -22.34
C ASP A 177 -0.60 11.24 -21.10
N LYS A 178 -1.10 10.93 -19.90
CA LYS A 178 -0.41 11.26 -18.65
C LYS A 178 0.89 10.47 -18.47
N GLN A 179 0.90 9.16 -18.75
CA GLN A 179 2.13 8.33 -18.70
C GLN A 179 3.20 8.87 -19.65
N GLU A 180 2.82 9.29 -20.86
CA GLU A 180 3.74 9.91 -21.82
C GLU A 180 4.24 11.28 -21.37
N GLY A 181 3.36 12.11 -20.80
CA GLY A 181 3.72 13.42 -20.26
C GLY A 181 4.71 13.38 -19.09
N ILE A 182 4.77 12.25 -18.37
CA ILE A 182 5.72 12.02 -17.26
C ILE A 182 6.91 11.15 -17.65
N LYS A 183 7.04 10.80 -18.94
CA LYS A 183 8.11 9.90 -19.38
C LYS A 183 9.48 10.56 -19.18
N GLY A 184 10.25 10.04 -18.22
CA GLY A 184 11.54 10.61 -17.81
C GLY A 184 11.47 11.59 -16.64
N SER A 185 10.30 11.77 -16.01
CA SER A 185 10.12 12.47 -14.74
C SER A 185 9.49 11.55 -13.70
N LEU A 186 9.55 11.96 -12.43
CA LEU A 186 8.82 11.30 -11.34
C LEU A 186 7.32 11.35 -11.66
N SER A 187 6.60 10.25 -11.45
CA SER A 187 5.14 10.28 -11.46
C SER A 187 4.62 11.28 -10.43
N PRO A 188 3.42 11.87 -10.60
CA PRO A 188 2.91 12.85 -9.65
C PRO A 188 2.81 12.31 -8.21
N PHE A 189 2.55 11.02 -8.04
CA PHE A 189 2.55 10.37 -6.72
C PHE A 189 3.96 10.18 -6.16
N GLU A 190 4.95 9.80 -6.97
CA GLU A 190 6.35 9.77 -6.52
C GLU A 190 6.86 11.16 -6.15
N ALA A 191 6.50 12.18 -6.94
CA ALA A 191 6.78 13.57 -6.63
C ALA A 191 6.09 14.00 -5.32
N TRP A 192 4.85 13.56 -5.09
CA TRP A 192 4.11 13.80 -3.85
C TRP A 192 4.74 13.09 -2.64
N LEU A 193 5.15 11.82 -2.78
CA LEU A 193 5.88 11.08 -1.75
C LEU A 193 7.22 11.75 -1.41
N LEU A 194 7.98 12.15 -2.43
CA LEU A 194 9.20 12.93 -2.22
C LEU A 194 8.89 14.26 -1.53
N LYS A 195 7.81 14.94 -1.89
CA LYS A 195 7.42 16.19 -1.26
C LYS A 195 7.07 16.01 0.22
N LEU A 196 6.33 14.96 0.56
CA LEU A 196 6.05 14.59 1.95
C LEU A 196 7.33 14.33 2.76
N GLU A 197 8.29 13.61 2.19
CA GLU A 197 9.56 13.34 2.87
C GLU A 197 10.39 14.62 3.03
N ILE A 198 10.42 15.50 2.01
CA ILE A 198 11.05 16.81 2.08
C ILE A 198 10.43 17.66 3.20
N ASP A 199 9.10 17.75 3.28
CA ASP A 199 8.42 18.55 4.29
C ASP A 199 8.72 18.05 5.71
N LYS A 200 8.83 16.73 5.88
CA LYS A 200 9.24 16.11 7.14
C LYS A 200 10.70 16.46 7.50
N MET A 201 11.62 16.36 6.54
CA MET A 201 13.02 16.74 6.73
C MET A 201 13.17 18.24 7.06
N GLU A 202 12.40 19.12 6.42
CA GLU A 202 12.39 20.55 6.71
C GLU A 202 11.93 20.84 8.14
N ALA A 203 10.90 20.13 8.62
CA ALA A 203 10.43 20.24 10.00
C ALA A 203 11.50 19.79 11.02
N GLU A 204 12.19 18.68 10.75
CA GLU A 204 13.29 18.18 11.58
C GLU A 204 14.50 19.13 11.59
N ASN A 205 14.85 19.70 10.43
CA ASN A 205 15.92 20.69 10.31
C ASN A 205 15.61 21.95 11.13
N LYS A 206 14.39 22.47 11.03
CA LYS A 206 13.97 23.64 11.81
C LYS A 206 14.09 23.40 13.32
N LYS A 207 13.67 22.21 13.79
CA LYS A 207 13.80 21.83 15.20
C LYS A 207 15.28 21.79 15.64
N THR A 208 16.15 21.33 14.76
CA THR A 208 17.61 21.27 15.02
C THR A 208 18.23 22.67 15.07
N GLU A 209 17.83 23.58 14.17
CA GLU A 209 18.28 24.97 14.18
C GLU A 209 17.87 25.71 15.46
N ASP A 210 16.64 25.50 15.92
CA ASP A 210 16.14 26.09 17.16
C ASP A 210 16.93 25.55 18.38
N GLU A 211 17.32 24.28 18.36
CA GLU A 211 18.18 23.69 19.41
C GLU A 211 19.60 24.26 19.40
N ILE A 212 20.20 24.44 18.22
CA ILE A 212 21.53 25.07 18.09
C ILE A 212 21.50 26.49 18.65
N LYS A 213 20.48 27.29 18.32
CA LYS A 213 20.35 28.65 18.87
C LYS A 213 20.24 28.64 20.39
N ARG A 214 19.52 27.66 20.96
CA ARG A 214 19.42 27.51 22.41
C ARG A 214 20.78 27.22 23.04
N LEU A 215 21.53 26.27 22.47
CA LEU A 215 22.85 25.89 22.97
C LEU A 215 23.89 27.01 22.80
N GLN A 216 23.82 27.77 21.71
CA GLN A 216 24.68 28.95 21.51
C GLN A 216 24.47 29.99 22.60
N LYS A 217 23.20 30.29 22.91
CA LYS A 217 22.87 31.21 24.01
C LYS A 217 23.36 30.68 25.36
N GLU A 218 23.16 29.39 25.62
CA GLU A 218 23.65 28.75 26.86
C GLU A 218 25.18 28.83 26.97
N ASN A 219 25.90 28.68 25.86
CA ASN A 219 27.36 28.84 25.83
C ASN A 219 27.79 30.29 26.06
N GLU A 220 27.10 31.28 25.49
CA GLU A 220 27.36 32.70 25.76
C GLU A 220 27.12 33.06 27.23
N ASP A 221 26.06 32.51 27.83
CA ASP A 221 25.74 32.69 29.26
C ASP A 221 26.85 32.06 30.13
N LEU A 222 27.34 30.85 29.78
CA LEU A 222 28.46 30.18 30.46
C LEU A 222 29.79 30.94 30.33
N ASP A 223 30.12 31.46 29.14
CA ASP A 223 31.34 32.25 28.91
C ASP A 223 31.32 33.55 29.76
N ALA A 224 30.14 34.14 29.95
CA ALA A 224 29.96 35.30 30.82
C ALA A 224 30.16 34.95 32.31
N GLU A 225 29.65 33.80 32.76
CA GLU A 225 29.88 33.28 34.11
C GLU A 225 31.36 32.98 34.36
N GLU A 226 32.05 32.33 33.42
CA GLU A 226 33.49 32.05 33.50
C GLU A 226 34.30 33.35 33.63
N THR A 227 33.99 34.35 32.79
CA THR A 227 34.64 35.67 32.84
C THR A 227 34.46 36.34 34.20
N ALA A 228 33.26 36.27 34.78
CA ALA A 228 32.97 36.81 36.10
C ALA A 228 33.74 36.10 37.23
N LEU A 229 33.84 34.76 37.16
CA LEU A 229 34.62 33.95 38.11
C LEU A 229 36.11 34.29 38.05
N VAL A 230 36.69 34.37 36.86
CA VAL A 230 38.10 34.75 36.67
C VAL A 230 38.40 36.12 37.28
N LYS A 231 37.50 37.09 37.07
CA LYS A 231 37.62 38.43 37.68
C LYS A 231 37.55 38.36 39.21
N GLY A 232 36.60 37.62 39.76
CA GLY A 232 36.47 37.44 41.22
C GLY A 232 37.70 36.79 41.85
N ILE A 233 38.29 35.79 41.19
CA ILE A 233 39.56 35.15 41.63
C ILE A 233 40.70 36.18 41.64
N ALA A 234 40.80 37.03 40.63
CA ALA A 234 41.83 38.08 40.56
C ALA A 234 41.68 39.11 41.69
N GLU A 235 40.45 39.55 41.99
CA GLU A 235 40.14 40.46 43.10
C GLU A 235 40.51 39.84 44.46
N ILE A 236 40.16 38.57 44.68
CA ILE A 236 40.56 37.84 45.91
C ILE A 236 42.09 37.75 46.00
N ALA A 237 42.78 37.42 44.91
CA ALA A 237 44.24 37.34 44.89
C ALA A 237 44.92 38.68 45.23
N GLU A 238 44.34 39.80 44.79
CA GLU A 238 44.79 41.15 45.15
C GLU A 238 44.56 41.45 46.64
N MET A 239 43.37 41.14 47.16
CA MET A 239 43.06 41.28 48.60
C MET A 239 44.00 40.46 49.50
N VAL A 240 44.33 39.23 49.10
CA VAL A 240 45.28 38.38 49.83
C VAL A 240 46.67 39.03 49.84
N LYS A 241 47.14 39.56 48.70
CA LYS A 241 48.43 40.27 48.66
C LYS A 241 48.46 41.47 49.59
N THR A 242 47.42 42.31 49.59
CA THR A 242 47.40 43.49 50.47
C THR A 242 47.29 43.13 51.94
N THR A 243 46.57 42.06 52.29
CA THR A 243 46.38 41.62 53.68
C THR A 243 47.63 40.94 54.26
N PHE A 244 48.36 40.14 53.46
CA PHE A 244 49.51 39.37 53.95
C PHE A 244 50.88 40.04 53.71
N VAL A 245 50.97 41.11 52.89
CA VAL A 245 52.18 41.95 52.83
C VAL A 245 52.36 42.79 54.10
N ASP A 246 51.28 43.06 54.84
CA ASP A 246 51.35 43.77 56.12
C ASP A 246 51.83 42.88 57.29
N GLU A 247 51.82 41.54 57.16
CA GLU A 247 52.32 40.64 58.22
C GLU A 247 53.86 40.51 58.24
N GLU A 248 54.56 40.81 57.14
CA GLU A 248 56.04 40.85 57.12
C GLU A 248 56.63 42.10 57.81
N GLN A 249 55.79 43.01 58.33
CA GLN A 249 56.24 44.14 59.15
C GLN A 249 56.12 43.92 60.67
N ILE A 250 55.71 42.73 61.13
CA ILE A 250 55.67 42.40 62.56
C ILE A 250 56.70 41.33 62.88
N GLN A 251 57.99 41.74 62.97
CA GLN A 251 58.95 41.23 63.95
C GLN A 251 60.18 42.14 64.06
#